data_AF-A0A8R1HM63-F1
#
_entry.id   AF-A0A8R1HM63-F1
#
_cell.length_a   1.000
_cell.length_b   1.000
_cell.length_c   1.000
_cell.angle_alpha   90.00
_cell.angle_beta   90.00
_cell.angle_gamma   90.00
#
_symmetry.space_group_name_H-M   'P 1'
#
loop_
_entity.id
_entity.type
_entity.pdbx_description
1 polymer ?
#
loop_
_entity_poly.entity_id
_entity_poly.type
_entity_poly.pdbx_seq_one_letter_code
_entity_poly.pdbx_strand_id
1 'polypeptide(L)'
;MPVTMIFGALVAGMTAEGAGAVAFPVMTLILHLAPSIARDFSLMTQSIGMMSALVCVIFMKVKYEGKAVIFGILGAFPGFILGVHYIDPLFSGPQKKMMFVSIWTAFAFALGLLNAQKKRSTFVKIPEFCGWKALVLFITGIVGGVFDAFAGSGIDICMFSIATLLFRVSEKTATPTTMILKGLIF
;
A
#
# COMPACT_ATOMS: atom_id res chain seq x y z
N MET A 1 8.28 15.97 15.14
CA MET A 1 8.66 15.34 13.86
C MET A 1 9.76 14.28 13.99
N PRO A 2 10.88 14.47 14.71
CA PRO A 2 11.95 13.46 14.75
C PRO A 2 11.50 12.14 15.41
N VAL A 3 10.85 12.21 16.57
CA VAL A 3 10.34 11.05 17.31
C VAL A 3 9.33 10.27 16.47
N THR A 4 8.42 10.98 15.80
CA THR A 4 7.38 10.38 14.95
C THR A 4 7.98 9.65 13.75
N MET A 5 9.11 10.14 13.23
CA MET A 5 9.85 9.48 12.15
C MET A 5 10.66 8.27 12.62
N ILE A 6 11.18 8.27 13.85
CA ILE A 6 11.81 7.07 14.43
C ILE A 6 10.79 5.93 14.53
N PHE A 7 9.60 6.22 15.08
CA PHE A 7 8.52 5.24 15.14
C PHE A 7 8.00 4.87 13.75
N GLY A 8 7.85 5.83 12.85
CA GLY A 8 7.45 5.59 11.46
C GLY A 8 8.42 4.66 10.73
N ALA A 9 9.73 4.89 10.86
CA ALA A 9 10.76 4.04 10.27
C ALA A 9 10.80 2.63 10.88
N LEU A 10 10.59 2.51 12.20
CA LEU A 10 10.49 1.21 12.88
C LEU A 10 9.30 0.40 12.33
N VAL A 11 8.11 1.01 12.28
CA VAL A 11 6.90 0.34 11.78
C VAL A 11 7.03 0.02 10.29
N ALA A 12 7.62 0.93 9.50
CA ALA A 12 7.92 0.69 8.08
C ALA A 12 8.84 -0.52 7.88
N GLY A 13 9.85 -0.69 8.73
CA GLY A 13 10.76 -1.84 8.63
C GLY A 13 10.13 -3.18 9.00
N MET A 14 9.03 -3.17 9.76
CA MET A 14 8.35 -4.37 10.24
C MET A 14 7.10 -4.73 9.42
N THR A 15 6.65 -3.87 8.50
CA THR A 15 5.37 -4.03 7.79
C THR A 15 5.48 -3.70 6.30
N ALA A 16 4.52 -4.14 5.50
CA ALA A 16 4.46 -3.84 4.07
C ALA A 16 3.92 -2.43 3.73
N GLU A 17 3.47 -1.68 4.74
CA GLU A 17 2.70 -0.43 4.61
C GLU A 17 3.54 0.85 4.65
N GLY A 18 4.85 0.73 4.88
CA GLY A 18 5.76 1.88 4.95
C GLY A 18 5.50 2.82 6.13
N ALA A 19 6.18 3.97 6.13
CA ALA A 19 6.13 4.93 7.24
C ALA A 19 4.86 5.81 7.21
N GLY A 20 4.18 5.88 6.06
CA GLY A 20 2.96 6.68 5.87
C GLY A 20 1.82 6.28 6.83
N ALA A 21 1.76 4.98 7.14
CA ALA A 21 0.94 4.35 8.17
C ALA A 21 0.88 5.11 9.51
N VAL A 22 2.05 5.55 9.98
CA VAL A 22 2.22 6.21 11.28
C VAL A 22 2.30 7.72 11.10
N ALA A 23 2.96 8.17 10.03
CA ALA A 23 3.18 9.58 9.76
C ALA A 23 1.86 10.33 9.54
N PHE A 24 0.95 9.79 8.74
CA PHE A 24 -0.32 10.42 8.39
C PHE A 24 -1.25 10.67 9.61
N PRO A 25 -1.59 9.69 10.46
CA PRO A 25 -2.45 9.91 11.61
C PRO A 25 -1.79 10.81 12.65
N VAL A 26 -0.47 10.69 12.86
CA VAL A 26 0.23 11.55 13.81
C VAL A 26 0.22 13.01 13.34
N MET A 27 0.48 13.27 12.06
CA MET A 27 0.45 14.64 11.53
C MET A 27 -0.98 15.21 11.48
N THR A 28 -1.98 14.41 11.14
CA THR A 28 -3.35 14.88 10.95
C THR A 28 -4.18 14.92 12.23
N LEU A 29 -3.99 14.00 13.18
CA LEU A 29 -4.78 13.88 14.40
C LEU A 29 -4.08 14.49 15.63
N ILE A 30 -2.75 14.35 15.74
CA ILE A 30 -2.00 14.87 16.90
C ILE A 30 -1.51 16.29 16.64
N LEU A 31 -0.90 16.54 15.47
CA LEU A 31 -0.32 17.84 15.14
C LEU A 31 -1.30 18.78 14.43
N HIS A 32 -2.54 18.33 14.17
CA HIS A 32 -3.60 19.08 13.50
C HIS A 32 -3.19 19.73 12.15
N LEU A 33 -2.22 19.15 11.44
CA LEU A 33 -1.77 19.63 10.15
C LEU A 33 -2.80 19.34 9.04
N ALA A 34 -2.71 20.11 7.96
CA ALA A 34 -3.52 19.89 6.78
C ALA A 34 -3.24 18.49 6.18
N PRO A 35 -4.27 17.72 5.80
CA PRO A 35 -4.10 16.39 5.20
C PRO A 35 -3.26 16.38 3.92
N SER A 36 -3.26 17.47 3.15
CA SER A 36 -2.40 17.63 1.98
C SER A 36 -0.92 17.57 2.34
N ILE A 37 -0.50 18.32 3.37
CA ILE A 37 0.88 18.32 3.86
C ILE A 37 1.26 16.93 4.38
N ALA A 38 0.36 16.30 5.14
CA ALA A 38 0.60 14.96 5.68
C ALA A 38 0.72 13.88 4.58
N ARG A 39 -0.09 13.99 3.53
CA ARG A 39 0.01 13.14 2.33
C ARG A 39 1.33 13.35 1.62
N ASP A 40 1.66 14.59 1.27
CA ASP A 40 2.86 14.89 0.48
C ASP A 40 4.12 14.45 1.22
N PHE A 41 4.15 14.67 2.53
CA PHE A 41 5.21 14.16 3.40
C PHE A 41 5.25 12.62 3.43
N SER A 42 4.09 11.95 3.48
CA SER A 42 4.02 10.49 3.44
C SER A 42 4.56 9.94 2.12
N LEU A 43 4.17 10.52 0.98
CA LEU A 43 4.70 10.17 -0.36
C LEU A 43 6.22 10.38 -0.45
N MET A 44 6.74 11.49 0.09
CA MET A 44 8.19 11.74 0.14
C MET A 44 8.93 10.67 0.96
N THR A 45 8.44 10.33 2.16
CA THR A 45 9.08 9.29 2.99
C THR A 45 8.96 7.89 2.40
N GLN A 46 7.82 7.58 1.78
CA GLN A 46 7.56 6.33 1.07
C GLN A 46 8.52 6.16 -0.10
N SER A 47 8.72 7.17 -0.93
CA SER A 47 9.60 7.06 -2.09
C SER A 47 11.04 6.72 -1.72
N ILE A 48 11.57 7.31 -0.65
CA ILE A 48 12.91 6.96 -0.16
C ILE A 48 12.94 5.54 0.40
N GLY A 49 11.95 5.18 1.23
CA GLY A 49 11.90 3.88 1.90
C GLY A 49 11.66 2.71 0.93
N MET A 50 10.66 2.83 0.06
CA MET A 50 10.25 1.81 -0.89
C MET A 50 11.25 1.66 -2.04
N MET A 51 11.91 2.74 -2.49
CA MET A 51 13.01 2.63 -3.45
C MET A 51 14.23 1.91 -2.85
N SER A 52 14.55 2.18 -1.58
CA SER A 52 15.61 1.44 -0.87
C SER A 52 15.25 -0.05 -0.72
N ALA A 53 14.00 -0.35 -0.40
CA ALA A 53 13.49 -1.72 -0.33
C ALA A 53 13.52 -2.43 -1.70
N LEU A 54 13.14 -1.73 -2.78
CA LEU A 54 13.23 -2.22 -4.17
C LEU A 54 14.67 -2.67 -4.48
N VAL A 55 15.66 -1.81 -4.20
CA VAL A 55 17.08 -2.13 -4.40
C VAL A 55 17.45 -3.37 -3.59
N CYS A 56 17.09 -3.44 -2.30
CA CYS A 56 17.36 -4.60 -1.45
C CYS A 56 16.74 -5.89 -2.01
N VAL A 57 15.49 -5.84 -2.48
CA VAL A 57 14.78 -6.99 -3.06
C VAL A 57 15.48 -7.50 -4.32
N ILE A 58 15.98 -6.59 -5.17
CA ILE A 58 16.73 -6.93 -6.38
C ILE A 58 18.08 -7.57 -6.02
N PHE A 59 18.84 -6.96 -5.10
CA PHE A 59 20.16 -7.47 -4.68
C PHE A 59 20.07 -8.83 -3.98
N MET A 60 19.12 -9.00 -3.07
CA MET A 60 18.91 -10.24 -2.31
C MET A 60 18.16 -11.31 -3.11
N LYS A 61 17.72 -11.01 -4.34
CA LYS A 61 16.93 -11.89 -5.22
C LYS A 61 15.73 -12.53 -4.49
N VAL A 62 15.02 -11.71 -3.71
CA VAL A 62 13.86 -12.18 -2.94
C VAL A 62 12.75 -12.60 -3.90
N LYS A 63 12.01 -13.66 -3.57
CA LYS A 63 10.89 -14.14 -4.39
C LYS A 63 9.77 -13.11 -4.37
N TYR A 64 9.41 -12.59 -5.55
CA TYR A 64 8.28 -11.68 -5.75
C TYR A 64 7.38 -12.18 -6.90
N GLU A 65 6.17 -11.64 -7.00
CA GLU A 65 5.21 -11.98 -8.05
C GLU A 65 5.17 -10.90 -9.13
N GLY A 66 5.96 -11.07 -10.20
CA GLY A 66 6.13 -10.04 -11.23
C GLY A 66 4.86 -9.70 -12.01
N LYS A 67 3.88 -10.60 -12.13
CA LYS A 67 2.64 -10.29 -12.87
C LYS A 67 1.78 -9.29 -12.09
N ALA A 68 1.65 -9.46 -10.79
CA ALA A 68 0.97 -8.55 -9.88
C ALA A 68 1.64 -7.18 -9.86
N VAL A 69 2.98 -7.14 -9.95
CA VAL A 69 3.71 -5.89 -10.15
C VAL A 69 3.27 -5.21 -11.45
N ILE A 70 3.35 -5.90 -12.60
CA ILE A 70 3.04 -5.30 -13.90
C ILE A 70 1.58 -4.84 -13.99
N PHE A 71 0.62 -5.72 -13.70
CA PHE A 71 -0.80 -5.39 -13.78
C PHE A 71 -1.22 -4.35 -12.73
N GLY A 72 -0.61 -4.40 -11.56
CA GLY A 72 -0.84 -3.42 -10.51
C GLY A 72 -0.31 -2.04 -10.91
N ILE A 73 0.89 -1.94 -11.51
CA ILE A 73 1.42 -0.66 -12.03
C ILE A 73 0.52 -0.10 -13.14
N LEU A 74 0.13 -0.94 -14.10
CA LEU A 74 -0.74 -0.54 -15.20
C LEU A 74 -2.08 0.04 -14.70
N GLY A 75 -2.62 -0.46 -13.58
CA GLY A 75 -3.84 0.06 -12.97
C GLY A 75 -3.59 1.26 -12.05
N ALA A 76 -2.53 1.23 -11.25
CA ALA A 76 -2.28 2.25 -10.24
C ALA A 76 -1.80 3.57 -10.81
N PHE A 77 -1.09 3.58 -11.94
CA PHE A 77 -0.70 4.83 -12.61
C PHE A 77 -1.92 5.69 -13.04
N PRO A 78 -2.90 5.16 -13.82
CA PRO A 78 -4.10 5.92 -14.12
C PRO A 78 -4.97 6.18 -12.87
N GLY A 79 -5.02 5.24 -11.93
CA GLY A 79 -5.74 5.43 -10.66
C GLY A 79 -5.22 6.61 -9.84
N PHE A 80 -3.90 6.73 -9.71
CA PHE A 80 -3.26 7.83 -8.99
C PHE A 80 -3.49 9.17 -9.67
N ILE A 81 -3.34 9.25 -11.00
CA ILE A 81 -3.59 10.47 -11.78
C ILE A 81 -5.05 10.92 -11.62
N LEU A 82 -6.00 9.99 -11.75
CA LEU A 82 -7.42 10.28 -11.54
C LEU A 82 -7.71 10.70 -10.10
N GLY A 83 -7.07 10.04 -9.14
CA GLY A 83 -7.16 10.35 -7.72
C GLY A 83 -6.74 11.78 -7.42
N VAL A 84 -5.57 12.21 -7.89
CA VAL A 84 -5.04 13.56 -7.63
C VAL A 84 -5.83 14.64 -8.37
N HIS A 85 -6.18 14.43 -9.64
CA HIS A 85 -6.82 15.48 -10.45
C HIS A 85 -8.33 15.62 -10.21
N TYR A 86 -9.05 14.52 -10.05
CA TYR A 86 -10.51 14.54 -9.98
C TYR A 86 -11.03 14.32 -8.57
N ILE A 87 -10.44 13.40 -7.81
CA ILE A 87 -11.02 12.96 -6.52
C ILE A 87 -10.50 13.80 -5.34
N ASP A 88 -9.21 14.14 -5.30
CA ASP A 88 -8.60 14.93 -4.23
C ASP A 88 -9.24 16.32 -4.02
N PRO A 89 -9.62 17.08 -5.07
CA PRO A 89 -10.29 18.37 -4.88
C PRO A 89 -11.77 18.25 -4.47
N LEU A 90 -12.40 17.08 -4.68
CA LEU A 90 -13.80 16.86 -4.29
C LEU A 90 -13.98 16.67 -2.77
N PHE A 91 -12.92 16.31 -2.05
CA PHE A 91 -13.00 15.96 -0.64
C PHE A 91 -12.48 17.06 0.30
N SER A 92 -13.26 17.35 1.33
CA SER A 92 -12.84 18.21 2.44
C SER A 92 -11.76 17.55 3.30
N GLY A 93 -10.95 18.35 4.00
CA GLY A 93 -9.89 17.85 4.90
C GLY A 93 -10.37 16.78 5.91
N PRO A 94 -11.51 16.96 6.61
CA PRO A 94 -12.03 15.95 7.52
C PRO A 94 -12.39 14.62 6.83
N GLN A 95 -12.98 14.67 5.63
CA GLN A 95 -13.35 13.47 4.87
C GLN A 95 -12.12 12.63 4.49
N LYS A 96 -11.01 13.27 4.11
CA LYS A 96 -9.74 12.58 3.82
C LYS A 96 -9.22 11.82 5.04
N LYS A 97 -9.31 12.43 6.24
CA LYS A 97 -8.94 11.77 7.50
C LYS A 97 -9.83 10.56 7.80
N MET A 98 -11.15 10.70 7.64
CA MET A 98 -12.09 9.60 7.88
C MET A 98 -11.86 8.44 6.92
N MET A 99 -11.62 8.72 5.63
CA MET A 99 -11.31 7.68 4.65
C MET A 99 -10.03 6.93 5.01
N PHE A 100 -8.96 7.65 5.36
CA PHE A 100 -7.70 7.02 5.81
C PHE A 100 -7.94 6.04 6.96
N VAL A 101 -8.62 6.49 8.03
CA VAL A 101 -8.89 5.64 9.21
C VAL A 101 -9.76 4.43 8.86
N SER A 102 -10.75 4.61 7.97
CA SER A 102 -11.64 3.52 7.56
C SER A 102 -10.91 2.44 6.76
N ILE A 103 -10.06 2.83 5.80
CA ILE A 103 -9.25 1.89 5.00
C ILE A 103 -8.26 1.17 5.91
N TRP A 104 -7.62 1.90 6.82
CA TRP A 104 -6.67 1.31 7.77
C TRP A 104 -7.32 0.29 8.70
N THR A 105 -8.52 0.60 9.18
CA THR A 105 -9.28 -0.30 10.05
C THR A 105 -9.75 -1.54 9.28
N ALA A 106 -10.21 -1.37 8.04
CA ALA A 106 -10.54 -2.49 7.16
C ALA A 106 -9.33 -3.39 6.90
N PHE A 107 -8.15 -2.80 6.70
CA PHE A 107 -6.90 -3.53 6.54
C PHE A 107 -6.48 -4.29 7.80
N ALA A 108 -6.54 -3.64 8.97
CA ALA A 108 -6.26 -4.28 10.24
C ALA A 108 -7.20 -5.47 10.50
N PHE A 109 -8.49 -5.33 10.16
CA PHE A 109 -9.46 -6.41 10.26
C PHE A 109 -9.16 -7.56 9.28
N ALA A 110 -8.81 -7.23 8.03
CA ALA A 110 -8.38 -8.19 7.02
C ALA A 110 -7.16 -9.01 7.48
N LEU A 111 -6.13 -8.35 8.01
CA LEU A 111 -4.95 -9.01 8.61
C LEU A 111 -5.31 -9.85 9.83
N GLY A 112 -6.19 -9.35 10.70
CA GLY A 112 -6.67 -10.07 11.88
C GLY A 112 -7.39 -11.37 11.50
N LEU A 113 -8.26 -11.34 10.49
CA LEU A 113 -8.91 -12.52 9.92
C LEU A 113 -7.89 -13.48 9.30
N LEU A 114 -6.90 -12.95 8.57
CA LEU A 114 -5.85 -13.76 7.95
C LEU A 114 -5.03 -14.52 9.02
N ASN A 115 -4.63 -13.83 10.09
CA ASN A 115 -3.84 -14.40 11.19
C ASN A 115 -4.66 -15.38 12.04
N ALA A 116 -5.99 -15.21 12.13
CA ALA A 116 -6.88 -16.20 12.76
C ALA A 116 -6.96 -17.51 11.97
N GLN A 117 -6.77 -17.48 10.64
CA GLN A 117 -6.85 -18.65 9.76
C GLN A 117 -5.48 -19.33 9.53
N LYS A 118 -4.77 -19.69 10.61
CA LYS A 118 -3.41 -20.30 10.57
C LYS A 118 -3.27 -21.64 9.79
N LYS A 119 -4.37 -22.26 9.34
CA LYS A 119 -4.39 -23.56 8.64
C LYS A 119 -4.42 -23.47 7.10
N ARG A 120 -4.21 -22.31 6.48
CA ARG A 120 -4.18 -22.18 5.01
C ARG A 120 -2.87 -22.71 4.42
N SER A 121 -2.98 -23.56 3.40
CA SER A 121 -1.89 -23.79 2.45
C SER A 121 -1.59 -22.46 1.73
N THR A 122 -0.45 -21.87 2.03
CA THR A 122 0.01 -20.63 1.39
C THR A 122 0.80 -20.97 0.14
N PHE A 123 0.51 -20.28 -0.96
CA PHE A 123 1.20 -20.50 -2.23
C PHE A 123 2.28 -19.45 -2.45
N VAL A 124 3.43 -19.87 -2.97
CA VAL A 124 4.59 -18.98 -3.27
C VAL A 124 4.38 -18.19 -4.58
N LYS A 125 3.44 -18.63 -5.42
CA LYS A 125 3.03 -17.96 -6.67
C LYS A 125 1.52 -18.05 -6.78
N ILE A 126 0.89 -17.09 -7.47
CA ILE A 126 -0.55 -17.17 -7.81
C ILE A 126 -0.76 -18.46 -8.62
N PRO A 127 -1.47 -19.47 -8.09
CA PRO A 127 -1.74 -20.69 -8.83
C PRO A 127 -2.78 -20.38 -9.92
N GLU A 128 -2.59 -20.94 -11.12
CA GLU A 128 -3.47 -20.79 -12.29
C GLU A 128 -3.79 -19.33 -12.65
N PHE A 129 -2.81 -18.62 -13.21
CA PHE A 129 -2.99 -17.24 -13.66
C PHE A 129 -3.96 -17.20 -14.84
N CYS A 130 -5.15 -16.64 -14.63
CA CYS A 130 -6.21 -16.52 -15.63
C CYS A 130 -6.52 -15.04 -15.87
N GLY A 131 -7.07 -14.68 -17.05
CA GLY A 131 -7.34 -13.28 -17.42
C GLY A 131 -8.22 -12.54 -16.41
N TRP A 132 -9.15 -13.23 -15.76
CA TRP A 132 -9.98 -12.66 -14.69
C TRP A 132 -9.15 -12.21 -13.47
N LYS A 133 -8.10 -12.96 -13.10
CA LYS A 133 -7.20 -12.60 -12.00
C LYS A 133 -6.35 -11.36 -12.35
N ALA A 134 -5.94 -11.24 -13.61
CA ALA A 134 -5.25 -10.05 -14.11
C ALA A 134 -6.15 -8.80 -14.07
N LEU A 135 -7.43 -8.96 -14.44
CA LEU A 135 -8.42 -7.88 -14.38
C LEU A 135 -8.67 -7.45 -12.93
N VAL A 136 -8.77 -8.39 -11.98
CA VAL A 136 -8.87 -8.06 -10.55
C VAL A 136 -7.64 -7.29 -10.05
N LEU A 137 -6.43 -7.69 -10.43
CA LEU A 137 -5.20 -6.98 -10.07
C LEU A 137 -5.16 -5.56 -10.66
N PHE A 138 -5.61 -5.41 -11.91
CA PHE A 138 -5.68 -4.10 -12.57
C PHE A 138 -6.70 -3.16 -11.90
N ILE A 139 -7.91 -3.64 -11.61
CA ILE A 139 -8.94 -2.86 -10.90
C ILE A 139 -8.46 -2.50 -9.49
N THR A 140 -7.83 -3.45 -8.80
CA THR A 140 -7.25 -3.21 -7.47
C THR A 140 -6.15 -2.15 -7.54
N GLY A 141 -5.33 -2.18 -8.59
CA GLY A 141 -4.35 -1.12 -8.87
C GLY A 141 -5.00 0.24 -9.03
N ILE A 142 -6.06 0.36 -9.84
CA ILE A 142 -6.80 1.62 -10.01
C ILE A 142 -7.34 2.15 -8.68
N VAL A 143 -8.06 1.31 -7.94
CA VAL A 143 -8.68 1.69 -6.65
C VAL A 143 -7.59 2.05 -5.63
N GLY A 144 -6.52 1.26 -5.57
CA GLY A 144 -5.38 1.51 -4.70
C GLY A 144 -4.70 2.85 -5.04
N GLY A 145 -4.49 3.12 -6.33
CA GLY A 145 -3.89 4.37 -6.82
C GLY A 145 -4.73 5.59 -6.48
N VAL A 146 -6.06 5.48 -6.59
CA VAL A 146 -6.99 6.52 -6.14
C VAL A 146 -6.79 6.77 -4.64
N PHE A 147 -6.77 5.73 -3.79
CA PHE A 147 -6.54 5.92 -2.36
C PHE A 147 -5.16 6.49 -2.03
N ASP A 148 -4.16 6.13 -2.80
CA ASP A 148 -2.80 6.63 -2.66
C ASP A 148 -2.70 8.14 -2.89
N ALA A 149 -3.56 8.70 -3.75
CA ALA A 149 -3.64 10.14 -4.00
C ALA A 149 -4.09 10.99 -2.79
N PHE A 150 -4.67 10.37 -1.74
CA PHE A 150 -5.08 11.09 -0.51
C PHE A 150 -4.30 10.64 0.72
N ALA A 151 -3.99 9.35 0.81
CA ALA A 151 -3.37 8.73 1.97
C ALA A 151 -1.84 8.60 1.84
N GLY A 152 -1.33 8.48 0.61
CA GLY A 152 0.07 8.21 0.32
C GLY A 152 0.54 6.77 0.57
N SER A 153 -0.36 5.83 0.94
CA SER A 153 -0.05 4.40 1.10
C SER A 153 -1.14 3.43 0.57
N GLY A 154 -2.08 3.91 -0.24
CA GLY A 154 -3.31 3.18 -0.61
C GLY A 154 -3.09 1.93 -1.48
N ILE A 155 -2.09 1.98 -2.35
CA ILE A 155 -1.76 0.90 -3.28
C ILE A 155 -1.23 -0.33 -2.55
N ASP A 156 -0.35 -0.14 -1.57
CA ASP A 156 0.26 -1.20 -0.78
C ASP A 156 -0.82 -2.02 -0.06
N ILE A 157 -1.74 -1.32 0.60
CA ILE A 157 -2.85 -1.90 1.37
C ILE A 157 -3.70 -2.80 0.48
N CYS A 158 -4.12 -2.26 -0.67
CA CYS A 158 -5.06 -2.93 -1.56
C CYS A 158 -4.40 -4.15 -2.23
N MET A 159 -3.19 -3.97 -2.75
CA MET A 159 -2.46 -5.04 -3.42
C MET A 159 -2.03 -6.14 -2.46
N PHE A 160 -1.58 -5.78 -1.25
CA PHE A 160 -1.25 -6.75 -0.21
C PHE A 160 -2.48 -7.55 0.21
N SER A 161 -3.61 -6.86 0.44
CA SER A 161 -4.88 -7.51 0.83
C SER A 161 -5.37 -8.49 -0.23
N ILE A 162 -5.38 -8.10 -1.50
CA ILE A 162 -5.83 -8.98 -2.59
C ILE A 162 -4.85 -10.14 -2.81
N ALA A 163 -3.54 -9.90 -2.76
CA ALA A 163 -2.55 -10.96 -2.89
C ALA A 163 -2.68 -12.02 -1.78
N THR A 164 -2.85 -11.59 -0.54
CA THR A 164 -2.90 -12.49 0.63
C THR A 164 -4.27 -13.13 0.86
N LEU A 165 -5.37 -12.37 0.73
CA LEU A 165 -6.72 -12.88 0.98
C LEU A 165 -7.30 -13.65 -0.20
N LEU A 166 -7.24 -13.05 -1.40
CA LEU A 166 -7.90 -13.58 -2.61
C LEU A 166 -7.02 -14.64 -3.29
N PHE A 167 -5.75 -14.34 -3.51
CA PHE A 167 -4.82 -15.27 -4.19
C PHE A 167 -4.10 -16.22 -3.24
N ARG A 168 -4.27 -16.06 -1.92
CA ARG A 168 -3.63 -16.89 -0.89
C ARG A 168 -2.11 -16.96 -1.03
N VAL A 169 -1.52 -15.88 -1.55
CA VAL A 169 -0.07 -15.73 -1.66
C VAL A 169 0.50 -15.55 -0.26
N SER A 170 1.64 -16.19 0.01
CA SER A 170 2.34 -16.02 1.28
C SER A 170 2.70 -14.54 1.52
N GLU A 171 2.50 -14.05 2.75
CA GLU A 171 2.90 -12.70 3.18
C GLU A 171 4.37 -12.41 2.85
N LYS A 172 5.25 -13.42 2.97
CA LYS A 172 6.67 -13.31 2.63
C LYS A 172 6.96 -12.98 1.16
N THR A 173 6.03 -13.29 0.26
CA THR A 173 6.11 -12.97 -1.17
C THR A 173 5.26 -11.75 -1.52
N ALA A 174 4.14 -11.53 -0.81
CA ALA A 174 3.28 -10.37 -1.02
C ALA A 174 3.97 -9.06 -0.62
N THR A 175 4.65 -9.01 0.53
CA THR A 175 5.38 -7.82 1.01
C THR A 175 6.41 -7.28 0.02
N PRO A 176 7.38 -8.07 -0.50
CA PRO A 176 8.32 -7.55 -1.49
C PRO A 176 7.64 -7.17 -2.80
N THR A 177 6.51 -7.81 -3.16
CA THR A 177 5.75 -7.48 -4.37
C THR A 177 5.12 -6.09 -4.28
N THR A 178 4.51 -5.73 -3.14
CA THR A 178 3.93 -4.39 -2.96
C THR A 178 5.01 -3.32 -2.82
N MET A 179 6.11 -3.61 -2.11
CA MET A 179 7.26 -2.70 -2.02
C MET A 179 7.83 -2.33 -3.40
N ILE A 180 8.01 -3.31 -4.30
CA ILE A 180 8.45 -3.06 -5.68
C ILE A 180 7.45 -2.16 -6.39
N LEU A 181 6.17 -2.50 -6.28
CA LEU A 181 5.10 -1.81 -7.00
C LEU A 181 4.97 -0.35 -6.52
N LYS A 182 5.05 -0.10 -5.22
CA LYS A 182 5.02 1.23 -4.63
C LYS A 182 6.24 2.05 -4.98
N GLY A 183 7.44 1.48 -4.89
CA GLY A 183 8.67 2.17 -5.31
C GLY A 183 8.69 2.58 -6.79
N LEU A 184 7.89 1.92 -7.65
CA LEU A 184 7.74 2.29 -9.06
C LEU A 184 6.63 3.33 -9.33
N ILE A 185 5.72 3.55 -8.37
CA ILE A 185 4.58 4.47 -8.47
C ILE A 185 4.73 5.59 -7.43
N PHE A 186 5.97 5.95 -7.09
CA PHE A 186 6.42 6.91 -6.07
C PHE A 186 6.62 6.31 -4.67
#